data_AF-A0A497A6X6-F1
#
_entry.id   AF-A0A497A6X6-F1
#
_cell.length_a   1.000
_cell.length_b   1.000
_cell.length_c   1.000
_cell.angle_alpha   90.00
_cell.angle_beta   90.00
_cell.angle_gamma   90.00
#
_symmetry.space_group_name_H-M   'P 1'
#
loop_
_entity.id
_entity.type
_entity.pdbx_description
1 polymer ?
#
loop_
_entity_poly.entity_id
_entity_poly.type
_entity_poly.pdbx_seq_one_letter_code
_entity_poly.pdbx_strand_id
1 'polypeptide(L)'
;MTAELCNFGGNVGDTTPVGRYSPRGDSPYGCADMAGNVWEWTRSLKKGYPYDPADGREDLKAKGPRVVRGGSWHYYLRFARCAFRFRYFPDYFNDHLGFRVVVSLALPSSES
;
A
#
# COMPACT_ATOMS: atom_id res chain seq x y z
N MET A 1 15.84 6.07 -5.18
CA MET A 1 15.20 6.06 -3.84
C MET A 1 16.27 5.57 -2.87
N THR A 2 16.56 6.29 -1.79
CA THR A 2 17.67 6.02 -0.84
C THR A 2 17.10 5.91 0.57
N ALA A 3 17.92 5.50 1.54
CA ALA A 3 17.51 5.43 2.95
C ALA A 3 17.12 6.80 3.55
N GLU A 4 17.41 7.90 2.86
CA GLU A 4 16.97 9.26 3.21
C GLU A 4 15.54 9.57 2.77
N LEU A 5 14.92 8.72 1.94
CA LEU A 5 13.61 8.98 1.34
C LEU A 5 12.53 8.03 1.85
N CYS A 6 12.93 6.88 2.41
CA CYS A 6 12.02 5.93 3.04
C CYS A 6 12.77 4.88 3.87
N ASN A 7 12.04 4.20 4.73
CA ASN A 7 12.54 3.09 5.54
C ASN A 7 12.35 1.74 4.83
N PHE A 8 13.43 0.99 4.60
CA PHE A 8 13.42 -0.32 3.93
C PHE A 8 14.65 -1.15 4.33
N GLY A 9 14.67 -2.43 3.94
CA GLY A 9 15.85 -3.30 3.99
C GLY A 9 16.42 -3.55 5.39
N GLY A 10 15.63 -3.32 6.44
CA GLY A 10 16.06 -3.44 7.83
C GLY A 10 16.95 -2.30 8.32
N ASN A 11 17.06 -1.18 7.59
CA ASN A 11 17.99 -0.09 7.93
C ASN A 11 17.80 0.49 9.34
N VAL A 12 16.55 0.57 9.81
CA VAL A 12 16.20 1.03 11.16
C VAL A 12 15.96 -0.14 12.13
N GLY A 13 15.61 -1.33 11.61
CA GLY A 13 15.24 -2.50 12.40
C GLY A 13 13.79 -2.55 12.87
N ASP A 14 13.02 -1.49 12.64
CA ASP A 14 11.58 -1.36 12.95
C ASP A 14 10.97 -0.28 12.04
N THR A 15 9.66 -0.05 12.18
CA THR A 15 8.94 1.11 11.69
C THR A 15 9.53 2.44 12.16
N THR A 16 9.22 3.51 11.44
CA THR A 16 9.53 4.88 11.85
C THR A 16 8.27 5.69 12.09
N PRO A 17 8.33 6.78 12.88
CA PRO A 17 7.22 7.72 12.98
C PRO A 17 6.75 8.17 11.59
N VAL A 18 5.44 8.26 11.40
CA VAL A 18 4.83 8.69 10.14
C VAL A 18 5.36 10.08 9.76
N GLY A 19 5.77 10.23 8.50
CA GLY A 19 6.30 11.48 7.96
C GLY A 19 7.76 11.78 8.31
N ARG A 20 8.51 10.82 8.90
CA ARG A 20 9.96 11.01 9.18
C ARG A 20 10.76 11.45 7.95
N TYR A 21 10.33 11.04 6.75
CA TYR A 21 11.02 11.34 5.49
C TYR A 21 10.41 12.51 4.71
N SER A 22 9.35 13.13 5.23
CA SER A 22 8.71 14.27 4.60
C SER A 22 9.58 15.54 4.71
N PRO A 23 9.53 16.46 3.73
CA PRO A 23 8.74 16.37 2.49
C PRO A 23 9.47 15.61 1.35
N ARG A 24 10.75 15.30 1.52
CA ARG A 24 11.60 14.74 0.44
C ARG A 24 11.13 13.36 -0.03
N GLY A 25 10.59 12.56 0.88
CA GLY A 25 10.06 11.21 0.61
C GLY A 25 8.59 11.17 0.20
N ASP A 26 7.92 12.31 0.14
CA ASP A 26 6.49 12.35 -0.16
C ASP A 26 6.22 12.02 -1.63
N SER A 27 5.04 11.47 -1.89
CA SER A 27 4.56 11.33 -3.26
C SER A 27 4.38 12.70 -3.93
N PRO A 28 4.32 12.77 -5.28
CA PRO A 28 3.99 14.02 -5.98
C PRO A 28 2.64 14.65 -5.59
N TYR A 29 1.80 13.91 -4.86
CA TYR A 29 0.50 14.37 -4.35
C TYR A 29 0.53 14.71 -2.84
N GLY A 30 1.72 14.76 -2.22
CA GLY A 30 1.89 15.11 -0.81
C GLY A 30 1.58 13.97 0.17
N CYS A 31 1.56 12.72 -0.29
CA CYS A 31 1.33 11.57 0.59
C CYS A 31 2.66 11.05 1.15
N ALA A 32 2.83 11.14 2.46
CA ALA A 32 3.97 10.58 3.18
C ALA A 32 3.94 9.04 3.22
N ASP A 33 5.13 8.45 3.25
CA ASP A 33 5.37 7.01 3.47
C ASP A 33 4.65 6.08 2.48
N MET A 34 4.42 6.52 1.24
CA MET A 34 3.86 5.67 0.17
C MET A 34 4.84 4.58 -0.30
N ALA A 35 6.10 4.68 0.08
CA ALA A 35 7.15 3.72 -0.18
C ALA A 35 7.89 3.41 1.13
N GLY A 36 8.08 2.14 1.46
CA GLY A 36 8.73 1.70 2.70
C GLY A 36 7.81 1.74 3.92
N ASN A 37 8.42 1.71 5.11
CA ASN A 37 7.78 1.66 6.42
C ASN A 37 6.89 0.42 6.62
N VAL A 38 5.67 0.36 6.07
CA VAL A 38 4.79 -0.82 6.16
C VAL A 38 4.12 -1.12 4.83
N TRP A 39 3.88 -2.40 4.57
CA TRP A 39 2.98 -2.78 3.48
C TRP A 39 1.59 -2.24 3.79
N GLU A 40 0.90 -1.67 2.81
CA GLU A 40 -0.46 -1.18 3.00
C GLU A 40 -1.46 -2.10 2.29
N TRP A 41 -2.43 -2.61 3.05
CA TRP A 41 -3.57 -3.37 2.52
C TRP A 41 -4.37 -2.59 1.48
N THR A 42 -4.76 -3.26 0.40
CA THR A 42 -5.79 -2.79 -0.53
C THR A 42 -6.95 -3.78 -0.63
N ARG A 43 -8.14 -3.30 -1.02
CA ARG A 43 -9.33 -4.15 -1.20
C ARG A 43 -9.24 -5.14 -2.36
N SER A 44 -8.35 -4.91 -3.33
CA SER A 44 -8.27 -5.70 -4.57
C SER A 44 -7.69 -7.10 -4.34
N LEU A 45 -8.30 -8.14 -4.90
CA LEU A 45 -7.68 -9.46 -5.02
C LEU A 45 -6.41 -9.41 -5.90
N LYS A 46 -5.42 -10.26 -5.61
CA LYS A 46 -4.27 -10.40 -6.51
C LYS A 46 -4.66 -11.12 -7.80
N LYS A 47 -4.82 -10.34 -8.87
CA LYS A 47 -4.95 -10.82 -10.25
C LYS A 47 -3.89 -10.26 -11.19
N GLY A 48 -3.80 -10.85 -12.38
CA GLY A 48 -2.89 -10.45 -13.45
C GLY A 48 -3.20 -9.06 -14.03
N TYR A 49 -2.28 -8.58 -14.86
CA TYR A 49 -2.51 -7.44 -15.76
C TYR A 49 -2.69 -7.97 -17.20
N PRO A 50 -3.42 -7.25 -18.08
CA PRO A 50 -4.01 -5.93 -17.88
C PRO A 50 -5.11 -5.91 -16.81
N TYR A 51 -5.39 -4.72 -16.27
CA TYR A 51 -6.40 -4.56 -15.23
C TYR A 51 -7.78 -4.73 -15.87
N ASP A 52 -8.55 -5.68 -15.36
CA ASP A 52 -9.94 -5.87 -15.75
C ASP A 52 -10.84 -5.53 -14.56
N PRO A 53 -11.65 -4.45 -14.63
CA PRO A 53 -12.61 -4.11 -13.58
C PRO A 53 -13.72 -5.15 -13.43
N ALA A 54 -14.01 -5.95 -14.46
CA ALA A 54 -15.10 -6.92 -14.47
C ALA A 54 -14.69 -8.30 -13.96
N ASP A 55 -13.41 -8.54 -13.69
CA ASP A 55 -12.94 -9.86 -13.25
C ASP A 55 -13.27 -10.18 -11.79
N GLY A 56 -13.98 -9.31 -11.08
CA GLY A 56 -14.39 -9.54 -9.69
C GLY A 56 -13.27 -9.37 -8.66
N ARG A 57 -12.10 -8.82 -9.03
CA ARG A 57 -11.02 -8.51 -8.06
C ARG A 57 -11.47 -7.54 -6.95
N GLU A 58 -12.49 -6.75 -7.20
CA GLU A 58 -13.04 -5.78 -6.25
C GLU A 58 -14.20 -6.32 -5.41
N ASP A 59 -14.62 -7.58 -5.60
CA ASP A 59 -15.66 -8.18 -4.77
C ASP A 59 -15.15 -8.37 -3.33
N LEU A 60 -15.86 -7.75 -2.38
CA LEU A 60 -15.56 -7.79 -0.96
C LEU A 60 -15.89 -9.16 -0.34
N LYS A 61 -16.81 -9.92 -0.93
CA LYS A 61 -17.21 -11.26 -0.46
C LYS A 61 -16.33 -12.36 -1.05
N ALA A 62 -15.63 -12.09 -2.13
CA ALA A 62 -14.74 -13.05 -2.75
C ALA A 62 -13.58 -13.44 -1.81
N LYS A 63 -13.29 -14.74 -1.75
CA LYS A 63 -12.15 -15.27 -0.99
C LYS A 63 -10.87 -15.14 -1.81
N GLY A 64 -9.75 -14.96 -1.14
CA GLY A 64 -8.43 -15.00 -1.76
C GLY A 64 -7.49 -13.91 -1.24
N PRO A 65 -6.23 -13.96 -1.68
CA PRO A 65 -5.23 -13.04 -1.21
C PRO A 65 -5.46 -11.64 -1.78
N ARG A 66 -5.36 -10.63 -0.91
CA ARG A 66 -5.52 -9.23 -1.25
C ARG A 66 -4.15 -8.61 -1.54
N VAL A 67 -4.16 -7.61 -2.41
CA VAL A 67 -2.93 -6.91 -2.80
C VAL A 67 -2.47 -6.04 -1.62
N VAL A 68 -1.16 -6.00 -1.40
CA VAL A 68 -0.51 -4.98 -0.57
C VAL A 68 0.50 -4.19 -1.39
N ARG A 69 0.71 -2.92 -1.01
CA ARG A 69 1.49 -1.94 -1.76
C ARG A 69 2.48 -1.20 -0.83
N GLY A 70 3.45 -0.52 -1.44
CA GLY A 70 4.38 0.37 -0.73
C GLY A 70 5.70 -0.25 -0.30
N GLY A 71 5.79 -1.57 -0.08
CA GLY A 71 6.96 -2.17 0.56
C GLY A 71 6.88 -2.04 2.08
N SER A 72 7.90 -2.47 2.81
CA SER A 72 7.97 -2.22 4.25
C SER A 72 9.41 -2.00 4.70
N TRP A 73 9.59 -1.65 5.97
CA TRP A 73 10.89 -1.52 6.62
C TRP A 73 11.73 -2.79 6.52
N HIS A 74 11.10 -3.97 6.48
CA HIS A 74 11.78 -5.27 6.49
C HIS A 74 12.33 -5.68 5.11
N TYR A 75 11.69 -5.24 4.02
CA TYR A 75 11.98 -5.73 2.67
C TYR A 75 12.91 -4.79 1.89
N TYR A 76 13.69 -5.34 0.95
CA TYR A 76 14.57 -4.55 0.09
C TYR A 76 13.83 -3.49 -0.74
N LEU A 77 14.52 -2.39 -1.05
CA LEU A 77 14.00 -1.25 -1.81
C LEU A 77 13.26 -1.61 -3.11
N ARG A 78 13.68 -2.66 -3.82
CA ARG A 78 13.02 -3.12 -5.06
C ARG A 78 11.54 -3.46 -4.89
N PHE A 79 11.11 -3.73 -3.67
CA PHE A 79 9.73 -4.03 -3.30
C PHE A 79 8.91 -2.76 -3.00
N ALA A 80 9.57 -1.64 -2.73
CA ALA A 80 8.93 -0.34 -2.48
C ALA A 80 8.65 0.47 -3.77
N ARG A 81 8.82 -0.14 -4.95
CA ARG A 81 8.49 0.52 -6.23
C ARG A 81 6.99 0.72 -6.36
N CYS A 82 6.56 1.86 -6.91
CA CYS A 82 5.15 2.21 -7.08
C CYS A 82 4.33 1.18 -7.87
N ALA A 83 4.95 0.44 -8.79
CA ALA A 83 4.28 -0.59 -9.59
C ALA A 83 4.31 -2.00 -8.94
N PHE A 84 5.08 -2.19 -7.87
CA PHE A 84 5.17 -3.50 -7.22
C PHE A 84 3.86 -3.84 -6.51
N ARG A 85 3.51 -5.13 -6.55
CA ARG A 85 2.29 -5.69 -5.98
C ARG A 85 2.65 -7.00 -5.29
N PHE A 86 2.54 -7.02 -3.96
CA PHE A 86 2.61 -8.26 -3.20
C PHE A 86 1.20 -8.73 -2.85
N ARG A 87 1.10 -9.80 -2.04
CA ARG A 87 -0.17 -10.32 -1.58
C ARG A 87 -0.05 -11.05 -0.26
N TYR A 88 -1.10 -10.98 0.54
CA TYR A 88 -1.30 -11.82 1.72
C TYR A 88 -2.77 -12.27 1.78
N PHE A 89 -3.04 -13.35 2.51
CA PHE A 89 -4.42 -13.72 2.83
C PHE A 89 -4.98 -12.78 3.91
N PRO A 90 -6.30 -12.48 3.92
CA PRO A 90 -6.88 -11.47 4.82
C PRO A 90 -6.72 -11.73 6.32
N ASP A 91 -6.40 -12.97 6.71
CA ASP A 91 -6.12 -13.41 8.08
C ASP A 91 -4.65 -13.26 8.49
N TYR A 92 -3.78 -12.88 7.56
CA TYR A 92 -2.37 -12.62 7.85
C TYR A 92 -2.18 -11.28 8.55
N PHE A 93 -1.41 -11.27 9.63
CA PHE A 93 -0.99 -10.06 10.33
C PHE A 93 0.50 -10.16 10.67
N ASN A 94 1.21 -9.04 10.59
CA ASN A 94 2.61 -8.93 10.96
C ASN A 94 2.97 -7.47 11.28
N ASP A 95 4.09 -7.26 11.94
CA ASP A 95 4.62 -5.95 12.38
C ASP A 95 4.95 -4.97 11.25
N HIS A 96 5.13 -5.47 10.04
CA HIS A 96 5.49 -4.71 8.85
C HIS A 96 4.32 -4.53 7.88
N LEU A 97 3.09 -4.78 8.35
CA LEU A 97 1.85 -4.72 7.57
C LEU A 97 0.83 -3.82 8.27
N GLY A 98 0.38 -2.78 7.56
CA GLY A 98 -0.59 -1.80 8.01
C GLY A 98 -1.63 -1.50 6.92
N PHE A 99 -2.24 -0.32 7.02
CA PHE A 99 -3.26 0.13 6.08
C PHE A 99 -3.35 1.66 6.07
N ARG A 100 -3.99 2.16 5.03
CA ARG A 100 -4.40 3.55 4.89
C ARG A 100 -5.87 3.61 4.54
N VAL A 101 -6.58 4.56 5.14
CA VAL A 101 -8.00 4.78 4.85
C VAL A 101 -8.14 5.76 3.70
N VAL A 102 -9.11 5.51 2.82
CA VAL A 102 -9.50 6.40 1.73
C VAL A 102 -10.93 6.83 1.98
N VAL A 103 -11.20 8.12 1.87
CA VAL A 103 -12.55 8.69 1.96
C VAL A 103 -12.94 9.22 0.59
N SER A 104 -14.04 8.72 0.04
CA SER A 104 -14.66 9.31 -1.14
C SER A 104 -15.66 10.37 -0.71
N LEU A 105 -15.66 11.52 -1.39
CA LEU A 105 -16.75 12.48 -1.26
C LEU A 105 -18.04 11.81 -1.75
N ALA A 106 -19.09 11.85 -0.95
CA ALA A 106 -20.42 11.51 -1.43
C ALA A 106 -20.80 12.53 -2.51
N LEU A 107 -21.02 12.08 -3.73
CA LEU A 107 -21.68 12.93 -4.71
C LEU A 107 -23.14 13.12 -4.25
N PRO A 108 -23.69 14.35 -4.30
CA PRO A 108 -25.11 14.52 -4.07
C PRO A 108 -25.87 13.59 -5.01
N SER A 109 -26.78 12.80 -4.47
CA SER A 109 -27.68 11.98 -5.27
C SER A 109 -28.39 12.90 -6.26
N SER A 110 -28.21 12.64 -7.56
CA SER A 110 -29.04 13.27 -8.57
C SER A 110 -30.49 12.93 -8.23
N GLU A 111 -31.29 13.91 -7.83
CA GLU A 111 -32.73 13.73 -7.74
C GLU A 111 -33.23 13.36 -9.13
N SER A 112 -33.92 12.22 -9.21
CA SER A 112 -34.72 11.77 -10.34
C SER A 112 -36.18 12.01 -10.02
#